data_AF-A0A9E4EYX5-F1
#
_entry.id   AF-A0A9E4EYX5-F1
#
_cell.length_a   1.000
_cell.length_b   1.000
_cell.length_c   1.000
_cell.angle_alpha   90.00
_cell.angle_beta   90.00
_cell.angle_gamma   90.00
#
_symmetry.space_group_name_H-M   'P 1'
#
loop_
_entity.id
_entity.type
_entity.pdbx_description
1 polymer ?
#
loop_
_entity_poly.entity_id
_entity_poly.type
_entity_poly.pdbx_seq_one_letter_code
_entity_poly.pdbx_strand_id
1 'polypeptide(L)'
;ITFSPGLPGAADFARWLAENGVVPSMGHTQGKADCVEAFLEAGGAFAVHAFNRYGHPETPAHRGASPMDFVQNDARLSAGLIADGAHVAPRPLGSFVRARGWERTVLTSDLVADAGLRTGAGGDETSNDTPGDAVYSEGVLSGSRLALSGMLPRLRKWSGLDAAHALATATRNPARVLGLESALGRLAPGLSANFCILDPDSLELTAAMINGKWAPGAPPIAGG
;
A
#
# COMPACT_ATOMS: atom_id res chain seq x y z
N ILE A 1 9.51 -5.78 -7.14
CA ILE A 1 9.55 -4.90 -8.33
C ILE A 1 8.16 -4.84 -8.93
N THR A 2 7.72 -3.66 -9.37
CA THR A 2 6.37 -3.47 -9.93
C THR A 2 6.41 -3.33 -11.44
N PHE A 3 5.56 -4.08 -12.15
CA PHE A 3 5.36 -3.97 -13.60
C PHE A 3 3.97 -4.46 -14.01
N SER A 4 3.57 -4.18 -15.25
CA SER A 4 2.28 -4.65 -15.78
C SER A 4 2.39 -6.11 -16.25
N PRO A 5 1.51 -7.02 -15.78
CA PRO A 5 1.42 -8.40 -16.28
C PRO A 5 1.17 -8.52 -17.79
N GLY A 6 0.63 -7.48 -18.44
CA GLY A 6 0.36 -7.48 -19.87
C GLY A 6 1.58 -7.23 -20.76
N LEU A 7 2.75 -6.97 -20.19
CA LEU A 7 3.98 -6.75 -20.97
C LEU A 7 4.50 -8.08 -21.56
N PRO A 8 5.11 -8.06 -22.75
CA PRO A 8 5.79 -9.24 -23.30
C PRO A 8 6.86 -9.77 -22.32
N GLY A 9 6.84 -11.08 -22.05
CA GLY A 9 7.76 -11.73 -21.13
C GLY A 9 7.50 -11.48 -19.64
N ALA A 10 6.38 -10.85 -19.27
CA ALA A 10 6.06 -10.51 -17.88
C ALA A 10 6.04 -11.73 -16.94
N ALA A 11 5.47 -12.86 -17.39
CA ALA A 11 5.42 -14.08 -16.58
C ALA A 11 6.82 -14.68 -16.34
N ASP A 12 7.66 -14.75 -17.38
CA ASP A 12 9.04 -15.24 -17.24
C ASP A 12 9.87 -14.33 -16.33
N PHE A 13 9.68 -13.01 -16.45
CA PHE A 13 10.33 -12.06 -15.57
C PHE A 13 9.83 -12.17 -14.12
N ALA A 14 8.53 -12.37 -13.90
CA ALA A 14 7.98 -12.61 -12.57
C ALA A 14 8.59 -13.86 -11.93
N ARG A 15 8.70 -14.96 -12.69
CA ARG A 15 9.32 -16.19 -12.24
C ARG A 15 10.77 -15.98 -11.84
N TRP A 16 11.54 -15.33 -12.72
CA TRP A 16 12.93 -15.01 -12.44
C TRP A 16 13.08 -14.17 -11.16
N LEU A 17 12.23 -13.15 -10.96
CA LEU A 17 12.25 -12.34 -9.75
C LEU A 17 11.96 -13.18 -8.49
N ALA A 18 10.90 -14.00 -8.53
CA ALA A 18 10.51 -14.84 -7.41
C ALA A 18 11.62 -15.85 -7.03
N GLU A 19 12.23 -16.51 -8.02
CA GLU A 19 13.36 -17.43 -7.83
C GLU A 19 14.60 -16.74 -7.24
N ASN A 20 14.73 -15.42 -7.43
CA ASN A 20 15.82 -14.61 -6.88
C ASN A 20 15.43 -13.84 -5.60
N GLY A 21 14.33 -14.22 -4.94
CA GLY A 21 13.91 -13.62 -3.67
C GLY A 21 13.37 -12.20 -3.78
N VAL A 22 13.02 -11.74 -4.99
CA VAL A 22 12.42 -10.43 -5.22
C VAL A 22 10.92 -10.61 -5.46
N VAL A 23 10.09 -9.93 -4.66
CA VAL A 23 8.63 -10.00 -4.81
C VAL A 23 8.20 -9.39 -6.15
N PRO A 24 7.61 -10.16 -7.07
CA PRO A 24 7.00 -9.62 -8.27
C PRO A 24 5.66 -8.99 -7.89
N SER A 25 5.50 -7.71 -8.23
CA SER A 25 4.31 -6.94 -7.93
C SER A 25 3.66 -6.47 -9.24
N MET A 26 2.33 -6.52 -9.30
CA MET A 26 1.58 -5.94 -10.42
C MET A 26 1.08 -4.54 -10.08
N GLY A 27 1.02 -3.70 -11.10
CA GLY A 27 0.46 -2.34 -11.05
C GLY A 27 0.50 -1.70 -12.43
N HIS A 28 -0.17 -0.54 -12.59
CA HIS A 28 -0.18 0.20 -13.84
C HIS A 28 -0.53 -0.68 -15.06
N THR A 29 -1.57 -1.49 -14.93
CA THR A 29 -1.85 -2.58 -15.86
C THR A 29 -3.22 -2.51 -16.47
N GLN A 30 -3.28 -2.72 -17.78
CA GLN A 30 -4.48 -3.05 -18.54
C GLN A 30 -4.43 -4.52 -19.03
N GLY A 31 -3.65 -5.37 -18.36
CA GLY A 31 -3.48 -6.76 -18.72
C GLY A 31 -4.80 -7.52 -18.73
N LYS A 32 -4.97 -8.43 -19.68
CA LYS A 32 -6.12 -9.34 -19.73
C LYS A 32 -6.02 -10.37 -18.60
N ALA A 33 -7.15 -11.01 -18.28
CA ALA A 33 -7.23 -12.04 -17.23
C ALA A 33 -6.13 -13.11 -17.35
N ASP A 34 -5.90 -13.65 -18.56
CA ASP A 34 -4.88 -14.68 -18.80
C ASP A 34 -3.45 -14.20 -18.48
N CYS A 35 -3.15 -12.92 -18.73
CA CYS A 35 -1.85 -12.33 -18.37
C CYS A 35 -1.69 -12.25 -16.85
N VAL A 36 -2.76 -11.86 -16.14
CA VAL A 36 -2.73 -11.79 -14.67
C VAL A 36 -2.59 -13.19 -14.08
N GLU A 37 -3.34 -14.17 -14.58
CA GLU A 37 -3.24 -15.56 -14.15
C GLU A 37 -1.82 -16.11 -14.36
N ALA A 38 -1.24 -15.92 -15.55
CA ALA A 38 0.13 -16.34 -15.84
C ALA A 38 1.17 -15.65 -14.93
N PHE A 39 0.95 -14.39 -14.57
CA PHE A 39 1.80 -13.66 -13.61
C PHE A 39 1.71 -14.24 -12.20
N LEU A 40 0.50 -14.61 -11.74
CA LEU A 40 0.29 -15.24 -10.43
C LEU A 40 0.90 -16.63 -10.36
N GLU A 41 0.71 -17.46 -11.39
CA GLU A 41 1.35 -18.78 -11.51
C GLU A 41 2.87 -18.70 -11.57
N ALA A 42 3.41 -17.59 -12.07
CA ALA A 42 4.84 -17.30 -12.07
C ALA A 42 5.38 -16.76 -10.72
N GLY A 43 4.57 -16.70 -9.67
CA GLY A 43 4.99 -16.23 -8.34
C GLY A 43 4.72 -14.75 -8.07
N GLY A 44 3.91 -14.10 -8.91
CA GLY A 44 3.37 -12.78 -8.61
C GLY A 44 2.55 -12.78 -7.31
N ALA A 45 2.90 -11.90 -6.37
CA ALA A 45 2.41 -12.01 -4.99
C ALA A 45 1.87 -10.69 -4.42
N PHE A 46 2.05 -9.57 -5.11
CA PHE A 46 1.60 -8.27 -4.62
C PHE A 46 0.93 -7.41 -5.69
N ALA A 47 -0.14 -6.71 -5.32
CA ALA A 47 -0.75 -5.66 -6.14
C ALA A 47 -0.46 -4.31 -5.49
N VAL A 48 0.24 -3.41 -6.18
CA VAL A 48 0.48 -2.06 -5.64
C VAL A 48 -0.78 -1.21 -5.71
N HIS A 49 -0.94 -0.29 -4.75
CA HIS A 49 -1.94 0.79 -4.73
C HIS A 49 -3.29 0.47 -5.40
N ALA A 50 -3.92 -0.63 -4.98
CA ALA A 50 -5.17 -1.17 -5.53
C ALA A 50 -6.20 -0.07 -5.84
N PHE A 51 -6.97 -0.28 -6.93
CA PHE A 51 -7.81 0.70 -7.64
C PHE A 51 -7.04 1.66 -8.57
N ASN A 52 -5.83 2.07 -8.21
CA ASN A 52 -5.13 3.13 -8.93
C ASN A 52 -4.33 2.55 -10.11
N ARG A 53 -4.64 3.00 -11.33
CA ARG A 53 -3.99 2.55 -12.58
C ARG A 53 -4.18 1.05 -12.90
N TYR A 54 -5.35 0.50 -12.58
CA TYR A 54 -5.80 -0.80 -13.07
C TYR A 54 -6.87 -0.61 -14.14
N GLY A 55 -6.71 -1.29 -15.27
CA GLY A 55 -7.61 -1.21 -16.41
C GLY A 55 -8.96 -1.87 -16.15
N HIS A 56 -9.95 -1.40 -16.91
CA HIS A 56 -11.27 -2.04 -16.98
C HIS A 56 -11.33 -3.00 -18.17
N PRO A 57 -12.12 -4.08 -18.08
CA PRO A 57 -12.25 -5.02 -19.18
C PRO A 57 -13.01 -4.36 -20.33
N GLU A 58 -12.61 -4.65 -21.57
CA GLU A 58 -13.32 -4.20 -22.77
C GLU A 58 -14.69 -4.90 -22.91
N THR A 59 -14.80 -6.11 -22.37
CA THR A 59 -16.06 -6.83 -22.23
C THR A 59 -16.81 -6.37 -20.98
N PRO A 60 -18.16 -6.42 -20.96
CA PRO A 60 -18.92 -6.16 -19.74
C PRO A 60 -18.38 -6.98 -18.56
N ALA A 61 -18.20 -6.34 -17.41
CA ALA A 61 -17.51 -6.92 -16.24
C ALA A 61 -18.10 -8.25 -15.75
N HIS A 62 -19.37 -8.55 -16.03
CA HIS A 62 -19.98 -9.85 -15.69
C HIS A 62 -19.54 -11.02 -16.60
N ARG A 63 -18.82 -10.75 -17.70
CA ARG A 63 -18.35 -11.75 -18.69
C ARG A 63 -16.83 -11.84 -18.83
N GLY A 64 -16.08 -10.99 -18.13
CA GLY A 64 -14.62 -10.98 -18.19
C GLY A 64 -14.04 -10.36 -16.93
N ALA A 65 -13.05 -11.03 -16.35
CA ALA A 65 -12.35 -10.56 -15.17
C ALA A 65 -11.36 -9.44 -15.54
N SER A 66 -11.43 -8.35 -14.78
CA SER A 66 -10.44 -7.27 -14.76
C SER A 66 -9.27 -7.64 -13.83
N PRO A 67 -8.10 -7.00 -13.98
CA PRO A 67 -7.04 -7.11 -12.97
C PRO A 67 -7.53 -6.84 -11.54
N MET A 68 -8.47 -5.92 -11.34
CA MET A 68 -9.03 -5.63 -10.02
C MET A 68 -9.85 -6.77 -9.44
N ASP A 69 -10.46 -7.62 -10.26
CA ASP A 69 -11.17 -8.81 -9.77
C ASP A 69 -10.19 -9.81 -9.15
N PHE A 70 -9.00 -9.97 -9.75
CA PHE A 70 -7.91 -10.75 -9.15
C PHE A 70 -7.38 -10.08 -7.89
N VAL A 71 -7.14 -8.76 -7.91
CA VAL A 71 -6.72 -8.02 -6.70
C VAL A 71 -7.70 -8.26 -5.57
N GLN A 72 -9.01 -8.19 -5.83
CA GLN A 72 -10.03 -8.31 -4.79
C GLN A 72 -10.21 -9.74 -4.27
N ASN A 73 -10.14 -10.74 -5.14
CA ASN A 73 -10.60 -12.11 -4.81
C ASN A 73 -9.49 -13.17 -4.76
N ASP A 74 -8.32 -12.94 -5.35
CA ASP A 74 -7.28 -13.96 -5.41
C ASP A 74 -6.46 -14.03 -4.12
N ALA A 75 -6.40 -15.22 -3.52
CA ALA A 75 -5.71 -15.47 -2.26
C ALA A 75 -4.18 -15.46 -2.39
N ARG A 76 -3.63 -15.63 -3.61
CA ARG A 76 -2.18 -15.58 -3.89
C ARG A 76 -1.62 -14.17 -3.73
N LEU A 77 -2.48 -13.14 -3.85
CA LEU A 77 -2.07 -11.75 -3.77
C LEU A 77 -2.21 -11.16 -2.36
N SER A 78 -1.26 -10.33 -1.97
CA SER A 78 -1.47 -9.22 -1.02
C SER A 78 -1.71 -7.92 -1.80
N ALA A 79 -2.46 -6.97 -1.24
CA ALA A 79 -2.81 -5.73 -1.93
C ALA A 79 -2.44 -4.50 -1.11
N GLY A 80 -1.66 -3.61 -1.70
CA GLY A 80 -1.36 -2.27 -1.18
C GLY A 80 -2.58 -1.36 -1.31
N LEU A 81 -2.97 -0.69 -0.23
CA LEU A 81 -4.03 0.31 -0.21
C LEU A 81 -3.51 1.64 0.33
N ILE A 82 -3.94 2.73 -0.30
CA ILE A 82 -3.66 4.10 0.13
C ILE A 82 -4.93 4.66 0.77
N ALA A 83 -4.86 4.97 2.07
CA ALA A 83 -6.01 5.40 2.88
C ALA A 83 -6.02 6.92 3.13
N ASP A 84 -5.76 7.72 2.10
CA ASP A 84 -5.85 9.18 2.18
C ASP A 84 -7.22 9.75 1.81
N GLY A 85 -8.12 8.92 1.26
CA GLY A 85 -9.47 9.32 0.86
C GLY A 85 -9.56 9.94 -0.54
N ALA A 86 -8.43 10.20 -1.19
CA ALA A 86 -8.35 10.69 -2.56
C ALA A 86 -8.06 9.56 -3.55
N HIS A 87 -7.10 8.69 -3.24
CA HIS A 87 -6.80 7.49 -4.04
C HIS A 87 -7.97 6.50 -4.00
N VAL A 88 -8.53 6.29 -2.81
CA VAL A 88 -9.68 5.42 -2.60
C VAL A 88 -10.62 6.09 -1.62
N ALA A 89 -11.86 6.33 -2.05
CA ALA A 89 -12.88 6.90 -1.18
C ALA A 89 -13.18 5.96 0.01
N PRO A 90 -13.69 6.48 1.15
CA PRO A 90 -13.92 5.68 2.36
C PRO A 90 -14.79 4.42 2.16
N ARG A 91 -15.87 4.54 1.39
CA ARG A 91 -16.80 3.43 1.12
C ARG A 91 -16.16 2.28 0.35
N PRO A 92 -15.56 2.48 -0.85
CA PRO A 92 -14.91 1.39 -1.57
C PRO A 92 -13.73 0.81 -0.79
N LEU A 93 -12.94 1.63 -0.09
CA LEU A 93 -11.86 1.15 0.76
C LEU A 93 -12.38 0.17 1.82
N GLY A 94 -13.41 0.57 2.57
CA GLY A 94 -14.01 -0.28 3.59
C GLY A 94 -14.58 -1.59 3.02
N SER A 95 -15.26 -1.52 1.88
CA SER A 95 -15.82 -2.70 1.22
C SER A 95 -14.73 -3.66 0.73
N PHE A 96 -13.63 -3.12 0.19
CA PHE A 96 -12.48 -3.92 -0.23
C PHE A 96 -11.88 -4.69 0.95
N VAL A 97 -11.61 -4.00 2.06
CA VAL A 97 -11.00 -4.64 3.25
C VAL A 97 -11.92 -5.71 3.84
N ARG A 98 -13.24 -5.46 3.92
CA ARG A 98 -14.20 -6.45 4.40
C ARG A 98 -14.30 -7.68 3.50
N ALA A 99 -14.25 -7.50 2.18
CA ALA A 99 -14.33 -8.61 1.24
C ALA A 99 -13.03 -9.43 1.22
N ARG A 100 -11.87 -8.74 1.20
CA ARG A 100 -10.56 -9.36 1.04
C ARG A 100 -10.00 -9.95 2.34
N GLY A 101 -10.35 -9.36 3.49
CA GLY A 101 -9.72 -9.64 4.77
C GLY A 101 -8.50 -8.75 5.03
N TRP A 102 -8.22 -8.52 6.31
CA TRP A 102 -7.09 -7.71 6.74
C TRP A 102 -5.77 -8.41 6.47
N GLU A 103 -5.71 -9.74 6.53
CA GLU A 103 -4.51 -10.57 6.44
C GLU A 103 -3.72 -10.34 5.16
N ARG A 104 -4.44 -10.05 4.07
CA ARG A 104 -3.86 -9.80 2.75
C ARG A 104 -3.94 -8.34 2.34
N THR A 105 -4.32 -7.44 3.25
CA THR A 105 -4.31 -6.00 3.02
C THR A 105 -3.01 -5.42 3.58
N VAL A 106 -2.32 -4.60 2.79
CA VAL A 106 -1.12 -3.88 3.20
C VAL A 106 -1.39 -2.39 3.09
N LEU A 107 -1.23 -1.65 4.18
CA LEU A 107 -1.34 -0.20 4.15
C LEU A 107 -0.06 0.39 3.56
N THR A 108 -0.19 1.16 2.49
CA THR A 108 0.91 1.82 1.76
C THR A 108 0.61 3.30 1.64
N SER A 109 1.61 4.16 1.82
CA SER A 109 1.38 5.60 1.71
C SER A 109 1.46 6.14 0.29
N ASP A 110 2.32 5.56 -0.55
CA ASP A 110 2.73 6.20 -1.82
C ASP A 110 3.14 7.67 -1.59
N LEU A 111 3.84 7.88 -0.47
CA LEU A 111 4.23 9.21 0.00
C LEU A 111 5.28 9.77 -0.96
N VAL A 112 5.01 10.96 -1.50
CA VAL A 112 5.96 11.68 -2.34
C VAL A 112 6.52 12.89 -1.58
N ALA A 113 7.83 13.11 -1.67
CA ALA A 113 8.41 14.36 -1.22
C ALA A 113 8.02 15.46 -2.21
N ASP A 114 7.52 16.60 -1.74
CA ASP A 114 7.24 17.75 -2.61
C ASP A 114 8.52 18.27 -3.33
N ALA A 115 9.71 17.87 -2.86
CA ALA A 115 11.01 18.22 -3.44
C ALA A 115 11.30 17.40 -4.71
N GLY A 116 10.84 17.91 -5.86
CA GLY A 116 11.07 17.30 -7.17
C GLY A 116 9.94 17.54 -8.17
N LEU A 117 8.76 17.92 -7.68
CA LEU A 117 7.71 18.55 -8.47
C LEU A 117 8.13 20.00 -8.73
N ARG A 118 9.12 20.17 -9.61
CA ARG A 118 9.51 21.49 -10.11
C ARG A 118 8.26 22.16 -10.66
N THR A 119 7.84 23.25 -10.05
CA THR A 119 7.21 24.34 -10.80
C THR A 119 8.19 24.68 -11.92
N GLY A 120 7.80 24.39 -13.16
CA GLY A 120 8.64 24.66 -14.33
C GLY A 120 9.06 26.13 -14.30
N ALA A 121 10.36 26.38 -14.39
CA ALA A 121 10.86 27.74 -14.56
C ALA A 121 10.37 28.25 -15.92
N GLY A 122 9.35 29.11 -15.91
CA GLY A 122 8.92 29.85 -17.09
C GLY A 122 7.47 29.65 -17.55
N GLY A 123 6.49 29.54 -16.67
CA GLY A 123 5.08 29.60 -17.10
C GLY A 123 4.08 29.43 -15.98
N ASP A 124 3.47 30.55 -15.60
CA ASP A 124 2.23 30.72 -14.84
C ASP A 124 2.15 30.15 -13.42
N GLU A 125 1.63 30.98 -12.52
CA GLU A 125 1.37 30.69 -11.11
C GLU A 125 0.22 29.68 -10.96
N THR A 126 0.47 28.42 -11.33
CA THR A 126 -0.29 27.30 -10.78
C THR A 126 0.59 26.59 -9.76
N SER A 127 0.72 27.26 -8.61
CA SER A 127 0.92 26.58 -7.33
C SER A 127 0.08 25.31 -7.32
N ASN A 128 0.63 24.24 -6.76
CA ASN A 128 -0.07 22.98 -6.52
C ASN A 128 -1.08 23.17 -5.37
N ASP A 129 -1.97 24.17 -5.50
CA ASP A 129 -3.02 24.61 -4.58
C ASP A 129 -4.21 23.65 -4.63
N THR A 130 -3.96 22.35 -4.47
CA THR A 130 -5.03 21.41 -4.16
C THR A 130 -5.04 21.21 -2.64
N PRO A 131 -5.97 21.81 -1.88
CA PRO A 131 -6.13 21.50 -0.47
C PRO A 131 -6.33 20.00 -0.28
N GLY A 132 -5.51 19.37 0.57
CA GLY A 132 -5.68 17.98 0.97
C GLY A 132 -4.44 17.10 0.82
N ASP A 133 -4.63 15.82 1.09
CA ASP A 133 -3.57 14.83 1.19
C ASP A 133 -3.08 14.30 -0.17
N ALA A 134 -3.70 14.69 -1.28
CA ALA A 134 -3.43 14.18 -2.62
C ALA A 134 -2.46 15.06 -3.40
N VAL A 135 -1.57 14.45 -4.17
CA VAL A 135 -0.62 15.15 -5.04
C VAL A 135 -1.00 14.93 -6.49
N TYR A 136 -1.12 16.01 -7.26
CA TYR A 136 -1.40 15.96 -8.70
C TYR A 136 -0.20 16.47 -9.50
N SER A 137 0.00 15.88 -10.68
CA SER A 137 0.94 16.33 -11.71
C SER A 137 0.20 16.31 -13.04
N GLU A 138 0.12 17.44 -13.74
CA GLU A 138 -0.61 17.55 -15.03
C GLU A 138 -2.07 17.03 -14.96
N GLY A 139 -2.77 17.29 -13.85
CA GLY A 139 -4.15 16.84 -13.63
C GLY A 139 -4.30 15.36 -13.25
N VAL A 140 -3.19 14.65 -13.06
CA VAL A 140 -3.14 13.23 -12.74
C VAL A 140 -2.72 13.02 -11.29
N LEU A 141 -3.48 12.22 -10.54
CA LEU A 141 -3.11 11.79 -9.19
C LEU A 141 -1.77 11.02 -9.22
N SER A 142 -0.78 11.55 -8.51
CA SER A 142 0.64 11.19 -8.62
C SER A 142 1.32 10.95 -7.28
N GLY A 143 0.54 10.68 -6.22
CA GLY A 143 1.04 10.31 -4.90
C GLY A 143 0.27 10.96 -3.77
N SER A 144 0.66 10.64 -2.53
CA SER A 144 0.06 11.16 -1.31
C SER A 144 1.04 12.03 -0.51
N ARG A 145 0.50 12.97 0.27
CA ARG A 145 1.20 13.72 1.33
C ARG A 145 1.00 13.10 2.71
N LEU A 146 0.10 12.13 2.83
CA LEU A 146 -0.27 11.55 4.12
C LEU A 146 0.63 10.35 4.45
N ALA A 147 1.32 10.42 5.59
CA ALA A 147 2.11 9.31 6.10
C ALA A 147 1.22 8.16 6.62
N LEU A 148 1.81 6.97 6.77
CA LEU A 148 1.11 5.78 7.30
C LEU A 148 0.44 6.05 8.65
N SER A 149 1.06 6.86 9.52
CA SER A 149 0.50 7.24 10.82
C SER A 149 -0.83 8.00 10.71
N GLY A 150 -0.99 8.85 9.70
CA GLY A 150 -2.25 9.55 9.44
C GLY A 150 -3.28 8.70 8.69
N MET A 151 -2.82 7.70 7.93
CA MET A 151 -3.68 6.75 7.21
C MET A 151 -4.28 5.67 8.10
N LEU A 152 -3.55 5.24 9.13
CA LEU A 152 -3.98 4.13 9.99
C LEU A 152 -5.32 4.39 10.72
N PRO A 153 -5.54 5.56 11.35
CA PRO A 153 -6.85 5.89 11.94
C PRO A 153 -7.98 5.89 10.90
N ARG A 154 -7.70 6.37 9.68
CA ARG A 154 -8.67 6.40 8.57
C ARG A 154 -9.04 5.00 8.10
N LEU A 155 -8.03 4.16 7.85
CA LEU A 155 -8.21 2.75 7.50
C LEU A 155 -9.11 2.06 8.53
N ARG A 156 -8.78 2.19 9.84
CA ARG A 156 -9.57 1.61 10.92
C ARG A 156 -11.02 2.08 10.86
N LYS A 157 -11.23 3.40 10.82
CA LYS A 157 -12.57 4.01 10.77
C LYS A 157 -13.41 3.54 9.59
N TRP A 158 -12.82 3.43 8.40
CA TRP A 158 -13.56 3.14 7.17
C TRP A 158 -13.79 1.65 6.94
N SER A 159 -12.86 0.81 7.39
CA SER A 159 -12.96 -0.65 7.26
C SER A 159 -13.77 -1.30 8.37
N GLY A 160 -13.75 -0.72 9.58
CA GLY A 160 -14.33 -1.34 10.78
C GLY A 160 -13.42 -2.38 11.43
N LEU A 161 -12.14 -2.43 11.04
CA LEU A 161 -11.16 -3.29 11.72
C LEU A 161 -10.97 -2.85 13.18
N ASP A 162 -10.63 -3.79 14.05
CA ASP A 162 -10.07 -3.45 15.35
C ASP A 162 -8.64 -2.89 15.21
N ALA A 163 -8.11 -2.38 16.33
CA ALA A 163 -6.78 -1.78 16.37
C ALA A 163 -5.67 -2.77 15.96
N ALA A 164 -5.73 -4.02 16.41
CA ALA A 164 -4.72 -5.02 16.15
C ALA A 164 -4.66 -5.39 14.65
N HIS A 165 -5.82 -5.61 14.04
CA HIS A 165 -5.93 -5.91 12.62
C HIS A 165 -5.53 -4.71 11.75
N ALA A 166 -5.94 -3.49 12.11
CA ALA A 166 -5.49 -2.29 11.41
C ALA A 166 -3.95 -2.15 11.47
N LEU A 167 -3.35 -2.34 12.65
CA LEU A 167 -1.89 -2.31 12.82
C LEU A 167 -1.17 -3.39 12.01
N ALA A 168 -1.74 -4.60 11.96
CA ALA A 168 -1.17 -5.69 11.19
C ALA A 168 -1.03 -5.34 9.70
N THR A 169 -1.95 -4.56 9.13
CA THR A 169 -1.85 -4.10 7.73
C THR A 169 -0.63 -3.22 7.46
N ALA A 170 -0.11 -2.50 8.47
CA ALA A 170 1.03 -1.60 8.34
C ALA A 170 2.35 -2.22 8.84
N THR A 171 2.30 -3.40 9.48
CA THR A 171 3.45 -4.00 10.18
C THR A 171 3.68 -5.45 9.78
N ARG A 172 2.83 -6.37 10.26
CA ARG A 172 2.94 -7.82 10.03
C ARG A 172 2.80 -8.18 8.56
N ASN A 173 1.79 -7.63 7.89
CA ASN A 173 1.48 -7.98 6.50
C ASN A 173 2.56 -7.56 5.51
N PRO A 174 3.11 -6.33 5.54
CA PRO A 174 4.24 -5.99 4.68
C PRO A 174 5.49 -6.82 5.01
N ALA A 175 5.76 -7.14 6.29
CA ALA A 175 6.86 -8.03 6.65
C ALA A 175 6.68 -9.43 6.05
N ARG A 176 5.46 -9.98 6.05
CA ARG A 176 5.12 -11.25 5.41
C ARG A 176 5.32 -11.22 3.90
N VAL A 177 4.86 -10.17 3.22
CA VAL A 177 5.05 -10.01 1.78
C VAL A 177 6.53 -10.01 1.41
N LEU A 178 7.37 -9.38 2.23
CA LEU A 178 8.81 -9.27 1.99
C LEU A 178 9.64 -10.46 2.52
N GLY A 179 9.01 -11.46 3.15
CA GLY A 179 9.73 -12.58 3.77
C GLY A 179 10.55 -12.19 5.01
N LEU A 180 10.19 -11.09 5.69
CA LEU A 180 10.92 -10.50 6.82
C LEU A 180 10.26 -10.78 8.18
N GLU A 181 9.31 -11.71 8.28
CA GLU A 181 8.55 -11.97 9.53
C GLU A 181 9.43 -12.45 10.70
N SER A 182 10.59 -13.02 10.40
CA SER A 182 11.56 -13.43 11.42
C SER A 182 12.22 -12.22 12.09
N ALA A 183 12.32 -11.09 11.40
CA ALA A 183 13.07 -9.90 11.82
C ALA A 183 12.20 -8.66 12.10
N LEU A 184 11.06 -8.51 11.42
CA LEU A 184 10.20 -7.31 11.45
C LEU A 184 8.71 -7.67 11.55
N GLY A 185 7.88 -6.66 11.81
CA GLY A 185 6.42 -6.78 11.82
C GLY A 185 5.83 -7.41 13.09
N ARG A 186 6.65 -7.67 14.12
CA ARG A 186 6.22 -8.19 15.42
C ARG A 186 7.09 -7.61 16.55
N LEU A 187 6.50 -7.46 17.72
CA LEU A 187 7.22 -7.09 18.94
C LEU A 187 7.46 -8.37 19.76
N ALA A 188 8.70 -8.84 19.78
CA ALA A 188 9.07 -10.08 20.47
C ALA A 188 10.52 -10.02 20.99
N PRO A 189 10.85 -10.72 22.09
CA PRO A 189 12.23 -10.85 22.55
C PRO A 189 13.17 -11.35 21.45
N GLY A 190 14.38 -10.77 21.40
CA GLY A 190 15.41 -11.12 20.42
C GLY A 190 15.34 -10.37 19.08
N LEU A 191 14.32 -9.54 18.86
CA LEU A 191 14.23 -8.67 17.68
C LEU A 191 14.72 -7.26 17.97
N SER A 192 15.10 -6.53 16.92
CA SER A 192 15.41 -5.10 17.02
C SER A 192 14.23 -4.33 17.61
N ALA A 193 14.51 -3.42 18.53
CA ALA A 193 13.52 -2.54 19.14
C ALA A 193 13.06 -1.46 18.13
N ASN A 194 12.17 -1.88 17.24
CA ASN A 194 11.48 -1.09 16.24
C ASN A 194 9.98 -1.09 16.57
N PHE A 195 9.49 -0.05 17.23
CA PHE A 195 8.08 0.04 17.62
C PHE A 195 7.61 1.49 17.70
N CYS A 196 6.29 1.65 17.69
CA CYS A 196 5.62 2.93 17.87
C CYS A 196 4.79 2.90 19.15
N ILE A 197 4.69 4.03 19.83
CA ILE A 197 3.69 4.28 20.87
C ILE A 197 2.54 5.02 20.20
N LEU A 198 1.34 4.49 20.37
CA LEU A 198 0.13 5.04 19.79
C LEU A 198 -0.87 5.32 20.90
N ASP A 199 -1.74 6.31 20.68
CA ASP A 199 -2.96 6.42 21.45
C ASP A 199 -3.83 5.16 21.24
N PRO A 200 -4.32 4.52 22.31
CA PRO A 200 -5.02 3.23 22.20
C PRO A 200 -6.37 3.35 21.47
N ASP A 201 -7.01 4.52 21.47
CA ASP A 201 -8.33 4.72 20.89
C ASP A 201 -8.26 5.30 19.47
N SER A 202 -7.47 6.35 19.29
CA SER A 202 -7.34 7.06 18.01
C SER A 202 -6.32 6.43 17.07
N LEU A 203 -5.36 5.64 17.60
CA LEU A 203 -4.17 5.16 16.90
C LEU A 203 -3.23 6.27 16.42
N GLU A 204 -3.35 7.47 16.98
CA GLU A 204 -2.43 8.57 16.70
C GLU A 204 -1.03 8.24 17.24
N LEU A 205 0.00 8.50 16.42
CA LEU A 205 1.39 8.24 16.76
C LEU A 205 1.90 9.29 17.74
N THR A 206 2.40 8.86 18.89
CA THR A 206 2.97 9.74 19.92
C THR A 206 4.50 9.65 19.97
N ALA A 207 5.06 8.46 19.80
CA ALA A 207 6.51 8.23 19.80
C ALA A 207 6.89 7.06 18.90
N ALA A 208 8.13 7.02 18.43
CA ALA A 208 8.69 5.88 17.72
C ALA A 208 10.10 5.57 18.23
N MET A 209 10.43 4.29 18.30
CA MET A 209 11.77 3.79 18.57
C MET A 209 12.28 3.03 17.35
N ILE A 210 13.51 3.32 16.94
CA ILE A 210 14.18 2.71 15.80
C ILE A 210 15.52 2.17 16.28
N ASN A 211 15.70 0.85 16.18
CA ASN A 211 16.89 0.13 16.62
C ASN A 211 17.33 0.51 18.05
N GLY A 212 16.36 0.59 18.97
CA GLY A 212 16.61 0.91 20.37
C GLY A 212 16.81 2.39 20.69
N LYS A 213 16.65 3.30 19.71
CA LYS A 213 16.78 4.75 19.89
C LYS A 213 15.46 5.45 19.62
N TRP A 214 15.03 6.33 20.53
CA TRP A 214 13.87 7.17 20.30
C TRP A 214 14.09 8.08 19.10
N ALA A 215 13.10 8.14 18.21
CA ALA A 215 13.09 9.05 17.08
C ALA A 215 12.99 10.51 17.57
N PRO A 216 13.60 11.48 16.84
CA PRO A 216 13.50 12.89 17.20
C PRO A 216 12.04 13.35 17.34
N GLY A 217 11.75 14.14 18.37
CA GLY A 217 10.40 14.66 18.65
C GLY A 217 9.47 13.72 19.44
N ALA A 218 9.92 12.51 19.79
CA ALA A 218 9.21 11.68 20.75
C ALA A 218 9.17 12.37 22.13
N PRO A 219 7.99 12.48 22.78
CA PRO A 219 7.92 13.01 24.13
C PRO A 219 8.80 12.13 25.05
N PRO A 220 9.50 12.71 26.04
CA PRO A 220 10.18 11.91 27.04
C PRO A 220 9.12 11.04 27.73
N ILE A 221 9.22 9.72 27.55
CA ILE A 221 8.42 8.80 28.34
C ILE A 221 8.92 8.97 29.76
N ALA A 222 8.11 9.57 30.62
CA ALA A 222 8.41 9.71 32.03
C ALA A 222 8.71 8.31 32.57
N GLY A 223 9.96 8.08 32.96
CA GLY A 223 10.35 6.84 33.62
C GLY A 223 9.55 6.73 34.92
N GLY A 224 8.87 5.60 35.09
CA GLY A 224 8.36 5.17 36.39
C GLY A 224 9.47 4.68 37.31
#